data_AF-A0A8H3T0U2-F1
#
_entry.id   AF-A0A8H3T0U2-F1
#
_cell.length_a   1.000
_cell.length_b   1.000
_cell.length_c   1.000
_cell.angle_alpha   90.00
_cell.angle_beta   90.00
_cell.angle_gamma   90.00
#
_symmetry.space_group_name_H-M   'P 1'
#
loop_
_entity.id
_entity.type
_entity.pdbx_description
1 polymer ?
#
loop_
_entity_poly.entity_id
_entity_poly.type
_entity_poly.pdbx_seq_one_letter_code
_entity_poly.pdbx_strand_id
1 'polypeptide(L)'
;MAGTAKPPSSAEVQNALARARESESGPDAATMAILEGSVNGLWERIKAEPEYVLNQKEFSLFNYFILRYKKEPACKRAVEQFWNHYRADEATNGSKT
;
A
#
# COMPACT_ATOMS: atom_id res chain seq x y z
N MET A 1 -18.83 -13.82 -2.19
CA MET A 1 -18.80 -13.19 -3.52
C MET A 1 -17.68 -12.14 -3.51
N ALA A 2 -16.47 -12.49 -3.95
CA ALA A 2 -15.31 -11.59 -3.92
C ALA A 2 -15.22 -10.82 -5.25
N GLY A 3 -15.95 -9.71 -5.34
CA GLY A 3 -15.88 -8.80 -6.48
C GLY A 3 -14.52 -8.12 -6.53
N THR A 4 -13.55 -8.77 -7.19
CA THR A 4 -12.36 -8.21 -7.84
C THR A 4 -11.80 -6.91 -7.23
N ALA A 5 -11.32 -6.95 -5.98
CA ALA A 5 -10.43 -5.92 -5.50
C ALA A 5 -9.20 -5.90 -6.42
N LYS A 6 -8.98 -4.81 -7.14
CA LYS A 6 -7.86 -4.71 -8.08
C LYS A 6 -6.56 -4.82 -7.31
N PRO A 7 -5.54 -5.52 -7.86
CA PRO A 7 -4.29 -5.66 -7.17
C PRO A 7 -3.72 -4.26 -6.90
N PRO A 8 -3.32 -3.94 -5.67
CA PRO A 8 -2.80 -2.63 -5.29
C PRO A 8 -1.57 -2.19 -6.13
N SER A 9 -0.84 -3.15 -6.68
CA SER A 9 0.30 -2.95 -7.59
C SER A 9 -0.09 -2.75 -9.07
N SER A 10 -1.37 -2.84 -9.42
CA SER A 10 -1.88 -2.66 -10.79
C SER A 10 -1.67 -1.24 -11.29
N ALA A 11 -1.40 -1.11 -12.60
CA ALA A 11 -1.28 0.18 -13.27
C ALA A 11 -2.51 1.07 -13.06
N GLU A 12 -3.70 0.49 -12.97
CA GLU A 12 -4.93 1.26 -12.77
C GLU A 12 -5.00 1.90 -11.38
N VAL A 13 -4.63 1.15 -10.34
CA VAL A 13 -4.59 1.66 -8.95
C VAL A 13 -3.51 2.71 -8.80
N GLN A 14 -2.34 2.51 -9.41
CA GLN A 14 -1.25 3.49 -9.39
C GLN A 14 -1.62 4.77 -10.14
N ASN A 15 -2.34 4.66 -11.27
CA ASN A 15 -2.83 5.81 -12.01
C ASN A 15 -3.94 6.56 -11.24
N ALA A 16 -4.85 5.83 -10.60
CA ALA A 16 -5.84 6.41 -9.68
C ALA A 16 -5.17 7.13 -8.51
N LEU A 17 -4.10 6.56 -7.94
CA LEU A 17 -3.34 7.16 -6.85
C LEU A 17 -2.60 8.43 -7.30
N ALA A 18 -2.03 8.44 -8.50
CA ALA A 18 -1.41 9.62 -9.09
C ALA A 18 -2.44 10.75 -9.22
N ARG A 19 -3.60 10.47 -9.83
CA ARG A 19 -4.71 11.43 -9.95
C ARG A 19 -5.19 11.95 -8.59
N ALA A 20 -5.30 11.07 -7.61
CA ALA A 20 -5.71 11.44 -6.25
C ALA A 20 -4.71 12.39 -5.57
N ARG A 21 -3.42 12.29 -5.91
CA ARG A 21 -2.35 13.15 -5.39
C ARG A 21 -2.23 14.45 -6.18
N GLU A 22 -2.46 14.41 -7.48
CA GLU A 22 -2.45 15.58 -8.37
C GLU A 22 -3.69 16.47 -8.17
N SER A 23 -4.79 15.91 -7.69
CA SER A 23 -6.01 16.67 -7.43
C SER A 23 -5.89 17.55 -6.19
N GLU A 24 -5.94 18.86 -6.40
CA GLU A 24 -5.89 19.89 -5.34
C GLU A 24 -7.14 19.85 -4.43
N SER A 25 -8.29 19.46 -4.98
CA SER A 25 -9.56 19.33 -4.24
C SER A 25 -9.81 17.90 -3.70
N GLY A 26 -8.89 16.96 -3.97
CA GLY A 26 -9.03 15.55 -3.63
C GLY A 26 -9.60 14.68 -4.77
N PRO A 27 -9.48 13.35 -4.66
CA PRO A 27 -9.90 12.43 -5.72
C PRO A 27 -11.41 12.42 -5.95
N ASP A 28 -11.82 12.21 -7.20
CA ASP A 28 -13.21 11.93 -7.55
C ASP A 28 -13.71 10.65 -6.85
N ALA A 29 -15.04 10.55 -6.64
CA ALA A 29 -15.66 9.40 -6.00
C ALA A 29 -15.30 8.06 -6.68
N ALA A 30 -15.17 8.04 -8.01
CA ALA A 30 -14.77 6.85 -8.76
C ALA A 30 -13.31 6.45 -8.47
N THR A 31 -12.40 7.42 -8.44
CA THR A 31 -10.98 7.22 -8.09
C THR A 31 -10.87 6.71 -6.66
N MET A 32 -11.59 7.33 -5.73
CA MET A 32 -11.62 6.95 -4.33
C MET A 32 -12.15 5.51 -4.14
N ALA A 33 -13.22 5.12 -4.83
CA ALA A 33 -13.78 3.77 -4.75
C ALA A 33 -12.78 2.68 -5.20
N ILE A 34 -11.97 2.94 -6.23
CA ILE A 34 -10.92 2.03 -6.67
C ILE A 34 -9.84 1.89 -5.60
N LEU A 35 -9.37 3.02 -5.07
CA LEU A 35 -8.32 3.05 -4.05
C LEU A 35 -8.78 2.37 -2.75
N GLU A 36 -10.00 2.64 -2.30
CA GLU A 36 -10.61 2.02 -1.11
C GLU A 36 -10.81 0.52 -1.28
N GLY A 37 -11.29 0.06 -2.45
CA GLY A 37 -11.44 -1.36 -2.72
C GLY A 37 -10.10 -2.11 -2.68
N SER A 38 -9.07 -1.54 -3.31
CA SER A 38 -7.73 -2.12 -3.33
C SER A 38 -7.03 -2.10 -1.97
N VAL A 39 -7.13 -0.99 -1.22
CA VAL A 39 -6.48 -0.88 0.10
C VAL A 39 -7.18 -1.77 1.13
N ASN A 40 -8.50 -1.94 1.05
CA ASN A 40 -9.22 -2.84 1.95
C ASN A 40 -8.78 -4.29 1.74
N GLY A 41 -8.71 -4.75 0.50
CA GLY A 41 -8.22 -6.10 0.20
C GLY A 41 -6.76 -6.31 0.62
N LEU A 42 -5.92 -5.28 0.47
CA LEU A 42 -4.54 -5.30 0.96
C LEU A 42 -4.47 -5.36 2.48
N TRP A 43 -5.31 -4.59 3.18
CA TRP A 43 -5.37 -4.55 4.63
C TRP A 43 -5.84 -5.86 5.24
N GLU A 44 -6.82 -6.51 4.62
CA GLU A 44 -7.27 -7.86 5.02
C GLU A 44 -6.14 -8.88 4.92
N ARG A 45 -5.33 -8.82 3.85
CA ARG A 45 -4.12 -9.65 3.70
C ARG A 45 -3.08 -9.38 4.78
N ILE A 46 -2.73 -8.13 5.05
CA ILE A 46 -1.76 -7.77 6.10
C ILE A 46 -2.20 -8.32 7.47
N LYS A 47 -3.51 -8.30 7.76
CA LYS A 47 -4.05 -8.84 9.01
C LYS A 47 -4.08 -10.37 9.03
N ALA A 48 -4.39 -11.00 7.90
CA ALA A 48 -4.43 -12.46 7.77
C ALA A 48 -3.01 -13.08 7.79
N GLU A 49 -2.04 -12.37 7.22
CA GLU A 49 -0.67 -12.83 7.01
C GLU A 49 0.32 -11.85 7.67
N PRO A 50 0.67 -12.06 8.95
CA PRO A 50 1.54 -11.14 9.71
C PRO A 50 3.01 -11.14 9.24
N GLU A 51 3.37 -12.04 8.34
CA GLU A 51 4.67 -12.17 7.68
C GLU A 51 4.70 -11.52 6.29
N TYR A 52 3.55 -11.05 5.79
CA TYR A 52 3.46 -10.42 4.48
C TYR A 52 4.23 -9.09 4.44
N VAL A 53 5.12 -8.96 3.47
CA VAL A 53 5.93 -7.76 3.23
C VAL A 53 5.37 -7.01 2.03
N LEU A 54 5.05 -5.74 2.24
CA LEU A 54 4.56 -4.85 1.19
C LEU A 54 5.66 -4.57 0.16
N ASN A 55 5.32 -4.53 -1.13
CA ASN A 55 6.22 -3.94 -2.12
C ASN A 55 6.09 -2.41 -2.19
N GLN A 56 6.97 -1.72 -2.91
CA GLN A 56 6.98 -0.25 -3.00
C GLN A 56 5.65 0.34 -3.52
N LYS A 57 4.98 -0.32 -4.47
CA LYS A 57 3.71 0.13 -5.07
C LYS A 57 2.55 -0.06 -4.09
N GLU A 58 2.53 -1.19 -3.41
CA GLU A 58 1.57 -1.51 -2.35
C GLU A 58 1.72 -0.57 -1.17
N PHE A 59 2.96 -0.34 -0.74
CA PHE A 59 3.28 0.62 0.30
C PHE A 59 2.86 2.03 -0.09
N SER A 60 3.00 2.44 -1.35
CA SER A 60 2.56 3.76 -1.80
C SER A 60 1.06 3.98 -1.65
N LEU A 61 0.25 2.96 -1.96
CA LEU A 61 -1.20 2.97 -1.72
C LEU A 61 -1.51 2.94 -0.22
N PHE A 62 -0.89 2.02 0.52
CA PHE A 62 -1.09 1.89 1.95
C PHE A 62 -0.72 3.17 2.70
N ASN A 63 0.39 3.81 2.32
CA ASN A 63 0.88 5.05 2.89
C ASN A 63 -0.10 6.22 2.68
N TYR A 64 -0.85 6.23 1.57
CA TYR A 64 -1.89 7.22 1.35
C TYR A 64 -3.03 7.10 2.39
N PHE A 65 -3.37 5.88 2.82
CA PHE A 65 -4.39 5.63 3.84
C PHE A 65 -3.82 5.40 5.24
N ILE A 66 -2.52 5.59 5.46
CA ILE A 66 -1.86 5.25 6.73
C ILE A 66 -2.46 5.99 7.92
N LEU A 67 -2.91 7.24 7.71
CA LEU A 67 -3.53 8.06 8.76
C LEU A 67 -4.81 7.43 9.33
N ARG A 68 -5.51 6.62 8.52
CA ARG A 68 -6.72 5.90 8.93
C ARG A 68 -6.39 4.67 9.78
N TYR A 69 -5.30 3.99 9.45
CA TYR A 69 -4.89 2.73 10.09
C TYR A 69 -3.83 2.90 11.18
N LYS A 70 -3.24 4.09 11.36
CA LYS A 70 -2.13 4.34 12.30
C LYS A 70 -2.39 3.95 13.75
N LYS A 71 -3.66 3.85 14.15
CA LYS A 71 -4.07 3.45 15.50
C LYS A 71 -4.01 1.93 15.70
N GLU A 72 -4.00 1.16 14.62
CA GLU A 72 -3.96 -0.30 14.64
C GLU A 72 -2.51 -0.80 14.83
N PRO A 73 -2.27 -1.78 15.71
CA PRO A 73 -0.94 -2.36 15.90
C PRO A 73 -0.42 -3.05 14.62
N ALA A 74 -1.31 -3.63 13.81
CA ALA A 74 -0.98 -4.21 12.52
C ALA A 74 -0.34 -3.20 11.56
N CYS A 75 -0.73 -1.91 11.66
CA CYS A 75 -0.19 -0.86 10.79
C CYS A 75 1.27 -0.60 11.09
N LYS A 76 1.62 -0.50 12.38
CA LYS A 76 3.01 -0.30 12.82
C LYS A 76 3.88 -1.46 12.37
N ARG A 77 3.43 -2.70 12.64
CA ARG A 77 4.13 -3.91 12.22
C ARG A 77 4.35 -3.95 10.70
N ALA A 78 3.34 -3.67 9.89
CA ALA A 78 3.47 -3.69 8.42
C ALA A 78 4.50 -2.67 7.91
N VAL A 79 4.52 -1.46 8.50
CA VAL A 79 5.50 -0.41 8.17
C VAL A 79 6.90 -0.84 8.59
N GLU A 80 7.06 -1.37 9.80
CA GLU A 80 8.34 -1.87 10.30
C GLU A 80 8.90 -2.99 9.42
N GLN A 81 8.05 -3.95 9.03
CA GLN A 81 8.43 -5.06 8.13
C GLN A 81 8.87 -4.55 6.76
N PHE A 82 8.13 -3.59 6.19
CA PHE A 82 8.50 -2.94 4.92
C PHE A 82 9.89 -2.32 5.00
N TRP A 83 10.14 -1.48 6.01
CA TRP A 83 11.45 -0.83 6.16
C TRP A 83 12.56 -1.80 6.51
N ASN A 84 12.27 -2.85 7.27
CA ASN A 84 13.26 -3.89 7.59
C ASN A 84 13.71 -4.63 6.33
N HIS A 85 12.76 -5.02 5.47
CA HIS A 85 13.07 -5.64 4.18
C HIS A 85 13.77 -4.67 3.23
N TYR A 86 13.30 -3.41 3.16
CA TYR A 86 13.89 -2.39 2.28
C TYR A 86 15.37 -2.12 2.63
N ARG A 87 15.70 -1.98 3.92
CA ARG A 87 17.09 -1.79 4.37
C ARG A 87 17.95 -3.03 4.15
N ALA A 88 17.40 -4.24 4.34
CA ALA A 88 18.12 -5.47 4.07
C ALA A 88 18.45 -5.60 2.57
N ASP A 89 17.51 -5.26 1.70
CA ASP A 89 17.71 -5.22 0.25
C ASP A 89 18.79 -4.19 -0.14
N GLU A 90 18.75 -2.98 0.43
CA GLU A 90 19.80 -1.97 0.22
C GLU A 90 21.18 -2.39 0.74
N ALA A 91 21.26 -3.06 1.90
CA ALA A 91 22.52 -3.58 2.43
C ALA A 91 23.12 -4.68 1.53
N THR A 92 22.25 -5.49 0.91
CA THR A 92 22.67 -6.55 -0.01
C THR A 92 23.07 -5.97 -1.37
N ASN A 93 22.37 -4.94 -1.84
CA ASN A 93 22.61 -4.29 -3.13
C ASN A 93 23.72 -3.22 -3.08
N GLY A 94 24.10 -2.75 -1.90
CA GLY A 94 25.22 -1.85 -1.65
C GLY A 94 26.59 -2.53 -1.59
N SER A 95 26.65 -3.87 -1.70
CA SER A 95 27.91 -4.63 -1.69
C SER A 95 28.58 -4.78 -3.06
N LYS A 96 28.29 -3.88 -4.02
CA LYS A 96 28.92 -3.93 -5.34
C LYS A 96 29.87 -2.73 -5.56
N THR A 97 31.16 -3.11 -5.53
CA THR A 97 32.41 -2.44 -5.99
C THR A 97 32.96 -1.27 -5.20
#